data_AF-A0A2H5WXD8-F1
#
_entry.id   AF-A0A2H5WXD8-F1
#
_cell.length_a   1.000
_cell.length_b   1.000
_cell.length_c   1.000
_cell.angle_alpha   90.00
_cell.angle_beta   90.00
_cell.angle_gamma   90.00
#
_symmetry.space_group_name_H-M   'P 1'
#
loop_
_entity.id
_entity.type
_entity.pdbx_description
1 polymer ?
#
loop_
_entity_poly.entity_id
_entity_poly.type
_entity_poly.pdbx_seq_one_letter_code
_entity_poly.pdbx_strand_id
1 'polypeptide(L)'
;MKYRGFTLIELLVVIAIIAILAAILFPVFAQARAKARQNQCLSNLWQVAIAAQLYLQDYDERFFPAYYIGQGGQTQPNNYGYFFWPWLLRPYAKAFNLFWCPDEPPSNCREESHPYFGYVFGRFPAWGYHQLFFSPGIDSYNPTEYPFEGISLSKVPRPAEIVLFVESITLATSGQGSTCTGYTQLGYAMVYPPSYWQGEPPLRPMSYGHCWRRHFGRFANTAFADGHVKPMTLDELRNPFYWE
;
A
#
# COMPACT_ATOMS: atom_id res chain seq x y z
N MET A 1 21.04 40.24 -49.07
CA MET A 1 20.42 39.96 -47.76
C MET A 1 21.49 40.06 -46.68
N LYS A 2 21.38 41.02 -45.75
CA LYS A 2 22.30 41.13 -44.61
C LYS A 2 21.87 40.11 -43.55
N TYR A 3 22.65 39.06 -43.33
CA TYR A 3 22.51 38.23 -42.15
C TYR A 3 22.92 39.06 -40.93
N ARG A 4 22.01 39.26 -39.97
CA ARG A 4 22.36 39.81 -38.67
C ARG A 4 23.17 38.73 -37.94
N GLY A 5 24.42 39.03 -37.60
CA GLY A 5 25.27 38.11 -36.84
C GLY A 5 24.79 38.02 -35.39
N PHE A 6 24.67 36.79 -34.89
CA PHE A 6 24.37 36.53 -33.48
C PHE A 6 25.64 36.72 -32.65
N THR A 7 25.59 37.54 -31.61
CA THR A 7 26.76 37.81 -30.77
C THR A 7 26.92 36.74 -29.69
N LEU A 8 28.16 36.51 -29.26
CA LEU A 8 28.47 35.59 -28.16
C LEU A 8 27.77 35.99 -26.84
N ILE A 9 27.57 37.29 -26.62
CA ILE A 9 26.90 37.82 -25.42
C ILE A 9 25.41 37.47 -25.43
N GLU A 10 24.74 37.60 -26.57
CA GLU A 10 23.33 37.21 -26.71
C GLU A 10 23.14 35.71 -26.44
N LEU A 11 24.05 34.86 -26.94
CA LEU A 11 24.03 33.43 -26.62
C LEU A 11 24.20 33.18 -25.12
N LEU A 12 25.17 33.85 -24.49
CA LEU A 12 25.53 33.64 -23.10
C LEU A 12 24.42 34.05 -22.13
N VAL A 13 23.73 35.17 -22.42
CA VAL A 13 22.59 35.62 -21.60
C VAL A 13 21.42 34.64 -21.71
N VAL A 14 21.14 34.13 -22.90
CA VAL A 14 20.03 33.17 -23.12
C VAL A 14 20.28 31.86 -22.36
N ILE A 15 21.48 31.29 -22.46
CA ILE A 15 21.80 30.07 -21.71
C ILE A 15 21.78 30.31 -20.20
N ALA A 16 22.19 31.50 -19.73
CA ALA A 16 22.13 31.85 -18.32
C ALA A 16 20.69 31.92 -17.81
N ILE A 17 19.78 32.55 -18.58
CA ILE A 17 18.36 32.60 -18.24
C ILE A 17 17.74 31.19 -18.25
N ILE A 18 18.02 30.37 -19.27
CA ILE A 18 17.54 28.98 -19.33
C ILE A 18 18.04 28.18 -18.13
N ALA A 19 19.32 28.33 -17.75
CA ALA A 19 19.91 27.64 -16.60
C ALA A 19 19.22 28.03 -15.29
N ILE A 20 18.93 29.32 -15.06
CA ILE A 20 18.23 29.80 -13.87
C ILE A 20 16.80 29.25 -13.83
N LEU A 21 16.07 29.32 -14.95
CA LEU A 21 14.70 28.81 -15.04
C LEU A 21 14.65 27.30 -14.81
N ALA A 22 15.55 26.54 -15.43
CA ALA A 22 15.66 25.11 -15.25
C ALA A 22 15.99 24.73 -13.80
N ALA A 23 16.91 25.47 -13.15
CA ALA A 23 17.28 25.24 -11.76
C ALA A 23 16.10 25.38 -10.78
N ILE A 24 15.14 26.27 -11.04
CA ILE A 24 13.93 26.42 -10.22
C ILE A 24 12.84 25.43 -10.64
N LEU A 25 12.68 25.19 -11.94
CA LEU A 25 11.59 24.38 -12.46
C LEU A 25 11.75 22.89 -12.13
N PHE A 26 12.97 22.35 -12.19
CA PHE A 26 13.20 20.93 -11.90
C PHE A 26 12.80 20.49 -10.48
N PRO A 27 13.22 21.16 -9.38
CA PRO A 27 12.83 20.76 -8.04
C PRO A 27 11.32 20.92 -7.81
N VAL A 28 10.70 21.98 -8.33
CA VAL A 28 9.26 22.21 -8.22
C VAL A 28 8.46 21.14 -8.97
N PHE A 29 8.87 20.81 -10.19
CA PHE A 29 8.21 19.78 -10.99
C PHE A 29 8.32 18.39 -10.34
N ALA A 30 9.48 18.06 -9.76
CA ALA A 30 9.67 16.81 -9.03
C ALA A 30 8.71 16.68 -7.83
N GLN A 31 8.56 17.75 -7.04
CA GLN A 31 7.62 17.78 -5.92
C GLN A 31 6.16 17.69 -6.38
N ALA A 32 5.78 18.42 -7.43
CA ALA A 32 4.44 18.38 -8.00
C ALA A 32 4.09 16.96 -8.48
N ARG A 33 5.02 16.29 -9.16
CA ARG A 33 4.83 14.91 -9.63
C ARG A 33 4.70 13.92 -8.47
N ALA A 34 5.49 14.08 -7.40
CA ALA A 34 5.37 13.24 -6.20
C ALA A 34 4.00 13.41 -5.53
N LYS A 35 3.52 14.66 -5.39
CA LYS A 35 2.20 14.95 -4.82
C LYS A 35 1.06 14.39 -5.68
N ALA A 36 1.19 14.43 -7.01
CA ALA A 36 0.22 13.81 -7.91
C ALA A 36 0.14 12.28 -7.71
N ARG A 37 1.29 11.59 -7.56
CA ARG A 37 1.31 10.15 -7.28
C ARG A 37 0.75 9.82 -5.90
N GLN A 38 1.04 10.64 -4.89
CA GLN A 38 0.39 10.52 -3.57
C GLN A 38 -1.13 10.61 -3.66
N ASN A 39 -1.67 11.60 -4.37
CA ASN A 39 -3.12 11.73 -4.55
C ASN A 39 -3.72 10.51 -5.27
N GLN A 40 -3.01 9.94 -6.23
CA GLN A 40 -3.43 8.70 -6.88
C GLN A 40 -3.44 7.52 -5.90
N CYS A 41 -2.42 7.38 -5.05
CA CYS A 41 -2.38 6.33 -4.02
C CYS A 41 -3.51 6.48 -3.00
N LEU A 42 -3.82 7.72 -2.59
CA LEU A 42 -4.94 8.01 -1.68
C LEU A 42 -6.29 7.66 -2.33
N SER A 43 -6.49 8.00 -3.60
CA SER A 43 -7.69 7.65 -4.37
C SER A 43 -7.85 6.14 -4.57
N ASN A 44 -6.74 5.43 -4.82
CA ASN A 44 -6.72 3.98 -4.91
C ASN A 44 -7.12 3.36 -3.56
N LEU A 45 -6.53 3.83 -2.46
CA LEU A 45 -6.87 3.36 -1.11
C LEU A 45 -8.33 3.63 -0.75
N TRP A 46 -8.88 4.79 -1.13
CA TRP A 46 -10.29 5.10 -0.93
C TRP A 46 -11.21 4.12 -1.65
N GLN A 47 -10.89 3.74 -2.90
CA GLN A 47 -11.66 2.73 -3.63
C GLN A 47 -11.55 1.35 -2.97
N VAL A 48 -10.39 0.99 -2.42
CA VAL A 48 -10.22 -0.24 -1.62
C VAL A 48 -11.03 -0.19 -0.32
N ALA A 49 -11.07 0.97 0.35
CA ALA A 49 -11.88 1.17 1.56
C ALA A 49 -13.38 1.03 1.24
N ILE A 50 -13.86 1.57 0.12
CA ILE A 50 -15.23 1.34 -0.36
C ILE A 50 -15.48 -0.14 -0.62
N ALA A 51 -14.56 -0.84 -1.28
CA ALA A 51 -14.68 -2.28 -1.51
C ALA A 51 -14.82 -3.06 -0.19
N ALA A 52 -14.11 -2.65 0.87
CA ALA A 52 -14.27 -3.21 2.21
C ALA A 52 -15.66 -2.89 2.81
N GLN A 53 -16.18 -1.68 2.65
CA GLN A 53 -17.53 -1.34 3.12
C GLN A 53 -18.63 -2.12 2.38
N LEU A 54 -18.47 -2.36 1.08
CA LEU A 54 -19.38 -3.20 0.31
C LEU A 54 -19.33 -4.66 0.76
N TYR A 55 -18.14 -5.17 1.07
CA TYR A 55 -18.00 -6.50 1.68
C TYR A 55 -18.75 -6.56 3.02
N LEU A 56 -18.58 -5.57 3.90
CA LEU A 56 -19.29 -5.55 5.19
C LEU A 56 -20.82 -5.66 5.01
N GLN A 57 -21.38 -4.99 4.01
CA GLN A 57 -22.81 -5.02 3.73
C GLN A 57 -23.30 -6.40 3.28
N ASP A 58 -22.50 -7.13 2.52
CA ASP A 58 -22.86 -8.47 2.01
C ASP A 58 -22.66 -9.59 3.03
N TYR A 59 -21.85 -9.36 4.07
CA TYR A 59 -21.40 -10.38 5.03
C TYR A 59 -21.83 -10.07 6.48
N ASP A 60 -23.07 -9.66 6.69
CA ASP A 60 -23.67 -9.42 8.02
C ASP A 60 -22.84 -8.48 8.90
N GLU A 61 -22.36 -7.37 8.32
CA GLU A 61 -21.51 -6.37 8.97
C GLU A 61 -20.23 -6.97 9.56
N ARG A 62 -19.70 -8.03 8.94
CA ARG A 62 -18.50 -8.73 9.39
C ARG A 62 -17.31 -8.42 8.49
N PHE A 63 -16.20 -8.00 9.09
CA PHE A 63 -14.95 -7.81 8.38
C PHE A 63 -14.47 -9.15 7.81
N PHE A 64 -13.67 -9.08 6.75
CA PHE A 64 -13.10 -10.26 6.09
C PHE A 64 -11.90 -10.82 6.89
N PRO A 65 -11.63 -12.14 6.80
CA PRO A 65 -10.40 -12.70 7.34
C PRO A 65 -9.17 -12.18 6.58
N ALA A 66 -8.02 -12.09 7.25
CA ALA A 66 -6.77 -11.63 6.66
C ALA A 66 -6.33 -12.52 5.50
N TYR A 67 -6.53 -13.83 5.64
CA TYR A 67 -6.63 -14.78 4.54
C TYR A 67 -7.33 -16.07 4.96
N TYR A 68 -7.77 -16.87 3.99
CA TYR A 68 -8.05 -18.28 4.20
C TYR A 68 -7.39 -19.18 3.15
N ILE A 69 -7.24 -20.47 3.49
CA ILE A 69 -6.70 -21.49 2.58
C ILE A 69 -7.87 -22.24 1.95
N GLY A 70 -8.00 -22.12 0.64
CA GLY A 70 -8.97 -22.84 -0.18
C GLY A 70 -8.30 -23.70 -1.24
N GLN A 71 -9.08 -24.17 -2.21
CA GLN A 71 -8.55 -24.92 -3.34
C GLN A 71 -7.85 -23.98 -4.33
N GLY A 72 -6.63 -24.33 -4.76
CA GLY A 72 -5.93 -23.61 -5.82
C GLY A 72 -6.63 -23.72 -7.18
N GLY A 73 -6.41 -22.73 -8.06
CA GLY A 73 -6.98 -22.69 -9.40
C GLY A 73 -8.41 -22.15 -9.49
N GLN A 74 -8.98 -21.68 -8.38
CA GLN A 74 -10.32 -21.08 -8.35
C GLN A 74 -10.36 -19.62 -8.80
N THR A 75 -9.20 -18.97 -8.92
CA THR A 75 -9.09 -17.58 -9.40
C THR A 75 -8.29 -17.51 -10.69
N GLN A 76 -8.54 -16.47 -11.49
CA GLN A 76 -7.71 -16.10 -12.63
C GLN A 76 -7.22 -14.64 -12.45
N PRO A 77 -5.89 -14.40 -12.39
CA PRO A 77 -4.80 -15.38 -12.30
C PRO A 77 -4.85 -16.25 -11.03
N ASN A 78 -4.16 -17.39 -11.04
CA ASN A 78 -4.21 -18.36 -9.94
C ASN A 78 -3.56 -17.79 -8.66
N ASN A 79 -4.29 -17.82 -7.55
CA ASN A 79 -3.82 -17.43 -6.22
C ASN A 79 -3.21 -18.59 -5.40
N TYR A 80 -3.09 -19.78 -6.00
CA TYR A 80 -2.56 -21.00 -5.38
C TYR A 80 -3.33 -21.46 -4.13
N GLY A 81 -4.60 -21.06 -4.01
CA GLY A 81 -5.46 -21.39 -2.87
C GLY A 81 -5.28 -20.46 -1.67
N TYR A 82 -4.42 -19.45 -1.76
CA TYR A 82 -4.23 -18.43 -0.72
C TYR A 82 -5.13 -17.22 -0.99
N PHE A 83 -6.28 -17.17 -0.34
CA PHE A 83 -7.24 -16.08 -0.46
C PHE A 83 -6.96 -14.99 0.57
N PHE A 84 -5.87 -14.24 0.37
CA PHE A 84 -5.61 -13.02 1.14
C PHE A 84 -6.69 -11.97 0.92
N TRP A 85 -6.84 -11.05 1.88
CA TRP A 85 -7.86 -10.00 1.83
C TRP A 85 -7.95 -9.22 0.49
N PRO A 86 -6.88 -8.96 -0.30
CA PRO A 86 -7.04 -8.32 -1.60
C PRO A 86 -7.89 -9.16 -2.56
N TRP A 87 -7.76 -10.49 -2.52
CA TRP A 87 -8.59 -11.41 -3.29
C TRP A 87 -10.05 -11.40 -2.85
N LEU A 88 -10.32 -11.16 -1.57
CA LEU A 88 -11.67 -11.06 -1.02
C LEU A 88 -12.36 -9.75 -1.44
N LEU A 89 -11.58 -8.67 -1.57
CA LEU A 89 -12.09 -7.36 -1.99
C LEU A 89 -12.07 -7.13 -3.50
N ARG A 90 -11.31 -7.92 -4.27
CA ARG A 90 -11.19 -7.81 -5.73
C ARG A 90 -12.53 -7.88 -6.48
N PRO A 91 -13.54 -8.69 -6.10
CA PRO A 91 -14.86 -8.66 -6.73
C PRO A 91 -15.56 -7.29 -6.63
N TYR A 92 -15.38 -6.59 -5.51
CA TYR A 92 -15.95 -5.27 -5.25
C TYR A 92 -15.16 -4.13 -5.90
N ALA A 93 -13.82 -4.19 -5.82
CA ALA A 93 -12.91 -3.19 -6.39
C ALA A 93 -12.81 -3.26 -7.92
N LYS A 94 -13.04 -4.45 -8.52
CA LYS A 94 -13.02 -4.74 -9.96
C LYS A 94 -11.71 -4.45 -10.71
N ALA A 95 -10.65 -3.99 -10.05
CA ALA A 95 -9.35 -3.75 -10.67
C ALA A 95 -8.17 -4.07 -9.72
N PHE A 96 -7.10 -4.66 -10.25
CA PHE A 96 -5.93 -5.08 -9.48
C PHE A 96 -5.01 -3.91 -9.09
N ASN A 97 -4.88 -2.92 -9.96
CA ASN A 97 -4.01 -1.76 -9.76
C ASN A 97 -4.41 -0.86 -8.58
N LEU A 98 -5.64 -0.97 -8.08
CA LEU A 98 -6.12 -0.25 -6.89
C LEU A 98 -5.42 -0.70 -5.61
N PHE A 99 -4.86 -1.91 -5.59
CA PHE A 99 -4.16 -2.46 -4.43
C PHE A 99 -2.67 -2.10 -4.42
N TRP A 100 -2.20 -1.32 -5.40
CA TRP A 100 -0.82 -0.86 -5.50
C TRP A 100 -0.74 0.66 -5.49
N CYS A 101 0.41 1.17 -5.07
CA CYS A 101 0.70 2.59 -5.11
C CYS A 101 1.69 2.90 -6.23
N PRO A 102 1.44 3.87 -7.13
CA PRO A 102 2.40 4.32 -8.13
C PRO A 102 3.77 4.80 -7.63
N ASP A 103 3.94 5.04 -6.33
CA ASP A 103 5.25 5.32 -5.71
C ASP A 103 6.03 4.05 -5.32
N GLU A 104 5.42 2.86 -5.41
CA GLU A 104 6.15 1.59 -5.25
C GLU A 104 7.08 1.32 -6.42
N PRO A 105 8.22 0.64 -6.17
CA PRO A 105 9.05 0.15 -7.25
C PRO A 105 8.26 -0.85 -8.12
N PRO A 106 8.44 -0.81 -9.45
CA PRO A 106 7.81 -1.77 -10.34
C PRO A 106 8.37 -3.17 -10.09
N SER A 107 7.51 -4.18 -10.22
CA SER A 107 7.87 -5.60 -10.14
C SER A 107 7.24 -6.34 -11.32
N ASN A 108 8.03 -7.17 -12.01
CA ASN A 108 7.52 -8.03 -13.10
C ASN A 108 6.45 -9.02 -12.62
N CYS A 109 6.45 -9.38 -11.33
CA CYS A 109 5.44 -10.26 -10.74
C CYS A 109 4.11 -9.56 -10.43
N ARG A 110 3.96 -8.28 -10.79
CA ARG A 110 2.68 -7.55 -10.84
C ARG A 110 2.08 -7.48 -12.25
N GLU A 111 2.70 -8.11 -13.24
CA GLU A 111 2.11 -8.31 -14.56
C GLU A 111 1.16 -9.51 -14.52
N GLU A 112 -0.09 -9.35 -14.97
CA GLU A 112 -1.13 -10.40 -14.88
C GLU A 112 -0.75 -11.70 -15.60
N SER A 113 0.12 -11.61 -16.62
CA SER A 113 0.66 -12.76 -17.35
C SER A 113 1.70 -13.55 -16.55
N HIS A 114 2.25 -12.99 -15.47
CA HIS A 114 3.30 -13.63 -14.69
C HIS A 114 2.73 -14.74 -13.79
N PRO A 115 3.33 -15.95 -13.75
CA PRO A 115 2.79 -17.07 -12.96
C PRO A 115 2.58 -16.72 -11.47
N TYR A 116 3.50 -15.95 -10.88
CA TYR A 116 3.44 -15.55 -9.48
C TYR A 116 2.50 -14.37 -9.20
N PHE A 117 1.80 -13.83 -10.21
CA PHE A 117 0.93 -12.67 -10.03
C PHE A 117 -0.03 -12.84 -8.87
N GLY A 118 -0.75 -13.97 -8.82
CA GLY A 118 -1.81 -14.11 -7.83
C GLY A 118 -1.31 -14.23 -6.40
N TYR A 119 -0.12 -14.82 -6.23
CA TYR A 119 0.60 -14.82 -4.96
C TYR A 119 1.01 -13.39 -4.55
N VAL A 120 1.60 -12.64 -5.49
CA VAL A 120 2.09 -11.28 -5.22
C VAL A 120 0.95 -10.31 -4.95
N PHE A 121 -0.13 -10.39 -5.72
CA PHE A 121 -1.32 -9.57 -5.55
C PHE A 121 -1.94 -9.74 -4.16
N GLY A 122 -2.07 -10.98 -3.68
CA GLY A 122 -2.65 -11.26 -2.37
C GLY A 122 -1.74 -10.85 -1.21
N ARG A 123 -0.44 -11.20 -1.28
CA ARG A 123 0.46 -11.10 -0.13
C ARG A 123 1.24 -9.78 -0.05
N PHE A 124 1.40 -9.07 -1.18
CA PHE A 124 2.17 -7.82 -1.29
C PHE A 124 1.40 -6.64 -1.91
N PRO A 125 0.17 -6.35 -1.43
CA PRO A 125 -0.50 -5.09 -1.73
C PRO A 125 0.22 -3.92 -1.02
N ALA A 126 0.03 -2.69 -1.51
CA ALA A 126 0.63 -1.48 -0.92
C ALA A 126 0.09 -1.15 0.48
N TRP A 127 -1.13 -1.60 0.76
CA TRP A 127 -1.90 -1.32 1.97
C TRP A 127 -1.85 -2.56 2.88
N GLY A 128 -1.45 -2.43 4.13
CA GLY A 128 -1.54 -3.49 5.12
C GLY A 128 -2.89 -3.44 5.82
N TYR A 129 -3.53 -4.61 5.95
CA TYR A 129 -4.74 -4.79 6.74
C TYR A 129 -4.39 -4.96 8.21
N HIS A 130 -5.10 -4.26 9.09
CA HIS A 130 -4.90 -4.36 10.52
C HIS A 130 -5.43 -5.70 11.06
N GLN A 131 -4.62 -6.75 10.85
CA GLN A 131 -5.00 -8.14 11.05
C GLN A 131 -5.32 -8.45 12.51
N LEU A 132 -4.50 -8.00 13.46
CA LEU A 132 -4.68 -8.38 14.87
C LEU A 132 -6.02 -7.94 15.45
N PHE A 133 -6.53 -6.77 15.07
CA PHE A 133 -7.82 -6.29 15.55
C PHE A 133 -8.98 -6.82 14.71
N PHE A 134 -8.94 -6.66 13.38
CA PHE A 134 -10.09 -6.96 12.54
C PHE A 134 -10.22 -8.43 12.15
N SER A 135 -9.13 -9.18 12.23
CA SER A 135 -9.07 -10.57 11.82
C SER A 135 -8.08 -11.38 12.67
N PRO A 136 -8.26 -11.46 14.00
CA PRO A 136 -7.39 -12.25 14.85
C PRO A 136 -7.40 -13.74 14.47
N GLY A 137 -6.33 -14.44 14.83
CA GLY A 137 -6.29 -15.90 14.83
C GLY A 137 -7.36 -16.46 15.77
N ILE A 138 -7.96 -17.59 15.41
CA ILE A 138 -8.98 -18.26 16.23
C ILE A 138 -8.37 -18.77 17.56
N ASP A 139 -7.08 -19.07 17.57
CA ASP A 139 -6.33 -19.35 18.79
C ASP A 139 -5.98 -18.05 19.53
N SER A 140 -6.58 -17.85 20.70
CA SER A 140 -6.34 -16.69 21.56
C SER A 140 -4.89 -16.56 22.04
N TYR A 141 -4.12 -17.65 22.07
CA TYR A 141 -2.71 -17.62 22.46
C TYR A 141 -1.80 -17.21 21.30
N ASN A 142 -2.23 -17.44 20.05
CA ASN A 142 -1.46 -17.17 18.84
C ASN A 142 -2.28 -16.34 17.83
N PRO A 143 -2.65 -15.09 18.17
CA PRO A 143 -3.58 -14.28 17.36
C PRO A 143 -3.01 -13.85 16.00
N THR A 144 -1.72 -14.07 15.75
CA THR A 144 -1.06 -13.83 14.45
C THR A 144 -0.99 -15.08 13.56
N GLU A 145 -1.53 -16.21 14.00
CA GLU A 145 -1.48 -17.48 13.27
C GLU A 145 -2.85 -17.86 12.68
N TYR A 146 -2.80 -18.50 11.51
CA TYR A 146 -3.98 -19.06 10.85
C TYR A 146 -4.52 -20.25 11.65
N PRO A 147 -5.85 -20.49 11.72
CA PRO A 147 -6.94 -19.84 10.99
C PRO A 147 -7.31 -18.45 11.50
N PHE A 148 -7.69 -17.56 10.57
CA PHE A 148 -8.15 -16.20 10.88
C PHE A 148 -9.65 -16.07 10.70
N GLU A 149 -10.27 -15.23 11.53
CA GLU A 149 -11.69 -14.95 11.45
C GLU A 149 -11.94 -13.45 11.61
N GLY A 150 -12.74 -12.85 10.73
CA GLY A 150 -13.05 -11.43 10.82
C GLY A 150 -13.98 -11.10 11.99
N ILE A 151 -13.90 -9.89 12.53
CA ILE A 151 -14.79 -9.43 13.61
C ILE A 151 -16.07 -8.79 13.05
N SER A 152 -17.12 -8.71 13.86
CA SER A 152 -18.30 -7.89 13.53
C SER A 152 -18.00 -6.41 13.76
N LEU A 153 -18.57 -5.54 12.93
CA LEU A 153 -18.53 -4.08 13.06
C LEU A 153 -19.01 -3.63 14.45
N SER A 154 -19.94 -4.34 15.07
CA SER A 154 -20.44 -4.03 16.43
C SER A 154 -19.36 -4.12 17.51
N LYS A 155 -18.24 -4.82 17.24
CA LYS A 155 -17.09 -4.93 18.14
C LYS A 155 -16.05 -3.83 17.95
N VAL A 156 -16.21 -2.97 16.93
CA VAL A 156 -15.26 -1.91 16.62
C VAL A 156 -15.62 -0.66 17.42
N PRO A 157 -14.83 -0.25 18.43
CA PRO A 157 -15.04 1.03 19.08
C PRO A 157 -14.63 2.13 18.10
N ARG A 158 -15.36 3.25 18.07
CA ARG A 158 -14.98 4.46 17.32
C ARG A 158 -14.53 4.16 15.87
N PRO A 159 -15.39 3.62 14.97
CA PRO A 159 -14.96 3.20 13.63
C PRO A 159 -14.26 4.28 12.78
N ALA A 160 -14.53 5.56 13.03
CA ALA A 160 -13.88 6.70 12.39
C ALA A 160 -12.45 6.98 12.92
N GLU A 161 -11.94 6.21 13.88
CA GLU A 161 -10.63 6.42 14.49
C GLU A 161 -9.78 5.14 14.49
N ILE A 162 -10.38 3.97 14.30
CA ILE A 162 -9.62 2.72 14.21
C ILE A 162 -9.11 2.50 12.78
N VAL A 163 -7.80 2.30 12.66
CA VAL A 163 -7.11 2.04 11.39
C VAL A 163 -7.49 0.67 10.85
N LEU A 164 -8.09 0.65 9.66
CA LEU A 164 -8.41 -0.56 8.92
C LEU A 164 -7.28 -0.95 7.97
N PHE A 165 -6.83 0.02 7.17
CA PHE A 165 -5.71 -0.14 6.25
C PHE A 165 -4.72 1.00 6.41
N VAL A 166 -3.45 0.72 6.20
CA VAL A 166 -2.41 1.75 6.14
C VAL A 166 -1.32 1.31 5.19
N GLU A 167 -0.62 2.25 4.57
CA GLU A 167 0.58 1.89 3.81
C GLU A 167 1.54 1.04 4.65
N SER A 168 1.93 -0.10 4.10
CA SER A 168 2.77 -1.08 4.77
C SER A 168 4.04 -1.34 3.96
N ILE A 169 4.97 -2.09 4.55
CA ILE A 169 6.18 -2.52 3.85
C ILE A 169 6.58 -3.93 4.27
N THR A 170 7.15 -4.66 3.31
CA THR A 170 8.10 -5.73 3.57
C THR A 170 9.45 -5.36 2.96
N LEU A 171 10.52 -5.74 3.65
CA LEU A 171 11.88 -5.64 3.11
C LEU A 171 12.40 -7.01 2.65
N ALA A 172 11.52 -7.84 2.09
CA ALA A 172 11.93 -9.10 1.50
C ALA A 172 12.94 -8.86 0.37
N THR A 173 14.17 -9.32 0.56
CA THR A 173 15.26 -9.24 -0.43
C THR A 173 15.33 -10.46 -1.35
N SER A 174 14.54 -11.49 -1.07
CA SER A 174 14.41 -12.69 -1.90
C SER A 174 12.92 -12.98 -2.15
N GLY A 175 12.50 -12.84 -3.40
CA GLY A 175 11.17 -13.25 -3.85
C GLY A 175 11.05 -14.77 -3.76
N GLN A 176 9.92 -15.28 -3.26
CA GLN A 176 9.60 -16.70 -3.28
C GLN A 176 9.27 -17.14 -4.72
N GLY A 177 10.32 -17.21 -5.55
CA GLY A 177 10.30 -17.54 -6.97
C GLY A 177 11.57 -17.00 -7.64
N SER A 178 12.32 -17.85 -8.34
CA SER A 178 13.63 -17.52 -8.92
C SER A 178 13.60 -16.41 -9.99
N THR A 179 12.43 -15.97 -10.44
CA THR A 179 12.24 -15.03 -11.56
C THR A 179 11.63 -13.68 -11.19
N CYS A 180 11.24 -13.45 -9.93
CA CYS A 180 10.67 -12.15 -9.52
C CYS A 180 11.74 -11.09 -9.35
N THR A 181 11.53 -9.92 -9.97
CA THR A 181 12.37 -8.72 -9.87
C THR A 181 11.58 -7.58 -9.23
N GLY A 182 12.28 -6.56 -8.72
CA GLY A 182 11.63 -5.37 -8.14
C GLY A 182 10.88 -5.61 -6.83
N TYR A 183 11.21 -6.68 -6.11
CA TYR A 183 10.55 -7.09 -4.88
C TYR A 183 11.00 -6.33 -3.62
N THR A 184 11.90 -5.38 -3.78
CA THR A 184 12.46 -4.60 -2.69
C THR A 184 11.49 -3.49 -2.32
N GLN A 185 10.98 -3.44 -1.08
CA GLN A 185 10.11 -2.36 -0.58
C GLN A 185 8.68 -2.35 -1.12
N LEU A 186 8.15 -3.52 -1.49
CA LEU A 186 6.71 -3.68 -1.71
C LEU A 186 5.97 -3.61 -0.38
N GLY A 187 4.68 -3.27 -0.43
CA GLY A 187 3.82 -3.42 0.73
C GLY A 187 3.61 -4.87 1.15
N TYR A 188 3.01 -5.05 2.31
CA TYR A 188 2.68 -6.34 2.90
C TYR A 188 1.21 -6.38 3.28
N ALA A 189 0.56 -7.53 3.09
CA ALA A 189 -0.87 -7.67 3.29
C ALA A 189 -1.32 -7.37 4.73
N MET A 190 -0.42 -7.37 5.72
CA MET A 190 -0.76 -7.19 7.13
C MET A 190 0.02 -6.02 7.74
N VAL A 191 -0.63 -5.32 8.65
CA VAL A 191 -0.04 -4.35 9.56
C VAL A 191 -0.46 -4.70 10.99
N TYR A 192 0.38 -4.33 11.96
CA TYR A 192 0.14 -4.57 13.38
C TYR A 192 0.20 -3.26 14.17
N PRO A 193 -0.42 -3.20 15.36
CA PRO A 193 -0.16 -2.13 16.31
C PRO A 193 1.34 -2.02 16.65
N PRO A 194 1.81 -0.84 17.05
CA PRO A 194 3.23 -0.60 17.34
C PRO A 194 3.89 -1.58 18.31
N SER A 195 3.13 -2.12 19.27
CA SER A 195 3.58 -3.11 20.24
C SER A 195 3.95 -4.48 19.62
N TYR A 196 3.51 -4.75 18.39
CA TYR A 196 3.73 -6.02 17.66
C TYR A 196 4.64 -5.87 16.44
N TRP A 197 5.26 -4.71 16.25
CA TRP A 197 6.18 -4.48 15.14
C TRP A 197 7.44 -5.35 15.27
N GLN A 198 7.70 -6.17 14.24
CA GLN A 198 8.83 -7.10 14.26
C GLN A 198 10.08 -6.43 13.69
N GLY A 199 11.14 -6.34 14.50
CA GLY A 199 12.42 -5.75 14.12
C GLY A 199 12.45 -4.23 14.27
N GLU A 200 13.46 -3.73 14.97
CA GLU A 200 13.69 -2.30 15.20
C GLU A 200 14.21 -1.59 13.95
N PRO A 201 13.90 -0.29 13.74
CA PRO A 201 14.55 0.53 12.73
C PRO A 201 16.09 0.53 12.90
N PRO A 202 16.89 0.43 11.81
CA PRO A 202 16.45 0.34 10.42
C PRO A 202 15.84 -1.03 10.13
N LEU A 203 14.67 -1.01 9.47
CA LEU A 203 13.96 -2.22 9.07
C LEU A 203 14.90 -3.14 8.27
N ARG A 204 14.79 -4.45 8.50
CA ARG A 204 15.59 -5.49 7.83
C ARG A 204 14.68 -6.45 7.06
N PRO A 205 15.22 -7.31 6.18
CA PRO A 205 14.45 -8.43 5.66
C PRO A 205 13.80 -9.20 6.81
N MET A 206 12.51 -9.49 6.68
CA MET A 206 11.64 -10.06 7.74
C MET A 206 11.17 -9.08 8.83
N SER A 207 11.33 -7.76 8.67
CA SER A 207 10.53 -6.80 9.44
C SER A 207 9.09 -6.81 8.93
N TYR A 208 8.14 -7.27 9.76
CA TYR A 208 6.72 -7.39 9.42
C TYR A 208 5.84 -6.50 10.31
N GLY A 209 4.65 -6.17 9.79
CA GLY A 209 3.63 -5.45 10.54
C GLY A 209 3.82 -3.94 10.65
N HIS A 210 4.87 -3.40 10.02
CA HIS A 210 5.20 -1.97 10.10
C HIS A 210 4.34 -1.13 9.15
N CYS A 211 4.03 0.09 9.60
CA CYS A 211 3.55 1.16 8.73
C CYS A 211 4.70 1.73 7.89
N TRP A 212 4.42 2.22 6.68
CA TRP A 212 5.43 2.74 5.77
C TRP A 212 5.11 4.15 5.27
N ARG A 213 6.09 5.04 5.41
CA ARG A 213 6.04 6.40 4.88
C ARG A 213 6.43 6.44 3.41
N ARG A 214 5.51 6.09 2.52
CA ARG A 214 5.83 5.99 1.08
C ARG A 214 5.99 7.36 0.42
N HIS A 215 5.26 8.36 0.90
CA HIS A 215 5.11 9.64 0.22
C HIS A 215 6.03 10.75 0.72
N PHE A 216 6.18 11.77 -0.12
CA PHE A 216 6.89 13.00 0.21
C PHE A 216 6.29 13.63 1.49
N GLY A 217 7.15 14.08 2.42
CA GLY A 217 6.70 14.61 3.72
C GLY A 217 6.54 13.56 4.83
N ARG A 218 6.90 12.29 4.58
CA ARG A 218 6.89 11.19 5.56
C ARG A 218 5.49 10.73 6.01
N PHE A 219 4.49 10.93 5.15
CA PHE A 219 3.13 10.48 5.39
C PHE A 219 2.91 9.04 4.90
N ALA A 220 1.99 8.34 5.56
CA ALA A 220 1.38 7.10 5.15
C ALA A 220 -0.10 7.37 4.86
N ASN A 221 -0.62 6.89 3.72
CA ASN A 221 -2.06 6.93 3.50
C ASN A 221 -2.74 5.88 4.39
N THR A 222 -3.81 6.29 5.08
CA THR A 222 -4.52 5.48 6.06
C THR A 222 -6.01 5.48 5.77
N ALA A 223 -6.63 4.31 5.85
CA ALA A 223 -8.07 4.11 5.81
C ALA A 223 -8.57 3.64 7.17
N PHE A 224 -9.75 4.12 7.55
CA PHE A 224 -10.38 3.82 8.84
C PHE A 224 -11.54 2.83 8.68
N ALA A 225 -12.00 2.28 9.79
CA ALA A 225 -13.02 1.22 9.79
C ALA A 225 -14.38 1.68 9.21
N ASP A 226 -14.68 2.97 9.24
CA ASP A 226 -15.85 3.59 8.59
C ASP A 226 -15.66 3.85 7.08
N GLY A 227 -14.47 3.59 6.53
CA GLY A 227 -14.14 3.71 5.12
C GLY A 227 -13.59 5.06 4.67
N HIS A 228 -13.49 6.08 5.54
CA HIS A 228 -12.81 7.32 5.13
C HIS A 228 -11.29 7.12 5.09
N VAL A 229 -10.62 7.97 4.29
CA VAL A 229 -9.16 7.93 4.14
C VAL A 229 -8.54 9.29 4.43
N LYS A 230 -7.36 9.29 5.05
CA LYS A 230 -6.54 10.49 5.21
C LYS A 230 -5.05 10.11 5.29
N PRO A 231 -4.15 11.00 4.86
CA PRO A 231 -2.73 10.84 5.17
C PRO A 231 -2.49 11.05 6.67
N MET A 232 -1.65 10.19 7.26
CA MET A 232 -1.17 10.31 8.64
C MET A 232 0.36 10.25 8.66
N THR A 233 0.96 10.88 9.66
CA THR A 233 2.38 10.71 9.95
C THR A 233 2.63 9.38 10.66
N LEU A 234 3.85 8.84 10.55
CA LEU A 234 4.22 7.65 11.31
C LEU A 234 4.20 7.88 12.83
N ASP A 235 4.42 9.12 13.28
CA ASP A 235 4.40 9.45 14.71
C ASP A 235 2.98 9.43 15.25
N GLU A 236 1.99 9.89 14.49
CA GLU A 236 0.57 9.72 14.83
C GLU A 236 0.19 8.23 14.88
N LEU A 237 0.64 7.44 13.90
CA LEU A 237 0.38 5.99 13.84
C LEU A 237 1.07 5.18 14.95
N ARG A 238 2.02 5.76 15.69
CA ARG A 238 2.59 5.14 16.90
C ARG A 238 1.67 5.24 18.11
N ASN A 239 0.63 6.08 18.06
CA ASN A 239 -0.32 6.21 19.16
C ASN A 239 -1.27 4.99 19.19
N PRO A 240 -1.33 4.22 20.29
CA PRO A 240 -2.22 3.06 20.43
C PRO A 240 -3.70 3.39 20.21
N PHE A 241 -4.13 4.63 20.43
CA PHE A 241 -5.51 5.09 20.25
C PHE A 241 -6.13 4.78 18.88
N TYR A 242 -5.29 4.69 17.84
CA TYR A 242 -5.73 4.39 16.47
C TYR A 242 -5.82 2.88 16.18
N TRP A 243 -5.45 2.02 17.13
CA TRP A 243 -5.34 0.57 16.97
C TRP A 243 -6.26 -0.21 17.93
N GLU A 244 -6.69 0.37 19.05
CA GLU A 244 -7.53 -0.29 20.06
C GLU A 244 -8.56 0.65 20.70
#